data_AF-A0AAW2D147-F1
#
_entry.id   AF-A0AAW2D147-F1
#
_cell.length_a   1.000
_cell.length_b   1.000
_cell.length_c   1.000
_cell.angle_alpha   90.00
_cell.angle_beta   90.00
_cell.angle_gamma   90.00
#
_symmetry.space_group_name_H-M   'P 1'
#
loop_
_entity.id
_entity.type
_entity.pdbx_description
1 polymer ?
#
loop_
_entity_poly.entity_id
_entity_poly.type
_entity_poly.pdbx_seq_one_letter_code
_entity_poly.pdbx_strand_id
1 'polypeptide(L)'
;MKKKTKATILALVASVLLVGVALAHRKHANYLNKKIEMYDELAIVVGKDMATGSFAKSYVDIDTEQENAESTEMVGDNGEEGVVDKGKNAVESSTTGSTLSKSRKRGRAPPPDDNALTYLSDQLKEIAVALKEINRGPVDYIGLYFEVMAKVADGYSEDMLATTFDHLCENKKAARGFLAKNAKLRKLWMDSFLFTHL
;
A
#
# COMPACT_ATOMS: atom_id res chain seq x y z
N MET A 1 -27.82 23.97 -4.08
CA MET A 1 -27.70 22.60 -4.63
C MET A 1 -26.43 21.83 -4.18
N LYS A 2 -25.31 22.48 -3.85
CA LYS A 2 -24.01 21.82 -3.52
C LYS A 2 -23.95 21.00 -2.21
N LYS A 3 -24.85 21.21 -1.24
CA LYS A 3 -24.81 20.54 0.07
C LYS A 3 -25.25 19.06 0.01
N LYS A 4 -26.26 18.75 -0.81
CA LYS A 4 -26.79 17.38 -0.95
C LYS A 4 -25.74 16.44 -1.56
N THR A 5 -25.00 16.92 -2.56
CA THR A 5 -23.94 16.15 -3.23
C THR A 5 -22.78 15.80 -2.30
N LYS A 6 -22.36 16.72 -1.43
CA LYS A 6 -21.29 16.46 -0.43
C LYS A 6 -21.71 15.42 0.60
N ALA A 7 -22.96 15.47 1.07
CA ALA A 7 -23.48 14.48 2.02
C ALA A 7 -23.56 13.06 1.41
N THR A 8 -23.99 12.95 0.15
CA THR A 8 -24.04 11.65 -0.57
C THR A 8 -22.65 11.06 -0.78
N ILE A 9 -21.67 11.89 -1.17
CA ILE A 9 -20.28 11.43 -1.34
C ILE A 9 -19.70 10.97 0.02
N LEU A 10 -19.93 11.73 1.09
CA LEU A 10 -19.47 11.35 2.42
C LEU A 10 -20.11 10.04 2.91
N ALA A 11 -21.40 9.84 2.64
CA ALA A 11 -22.12 8.61 3.00
C ALA A 11 -21.62 7.38 2.21
N LEU A 12 -21.28 7.54 0.93
CA LEU A 12 -20.69 6.47 0.11
C LEU A 12 -19.28 6.11 0.59
N VAL A 13 -18.44 7.11 0.87
CA VAL A 13 -17.08 6.89 1.41
C VAL A 13 -17.13 6.21 2.78
N ALA A 14 -18.05 6.64 3.66
CA ALA A 14 -18.25 6.00 4.95
C ALA A 14 -18.73 4.56 4.83
N SER A 15 -19.64 4.25 3.90
CA SER A 15 -20.12 2.87 3.68
C SER A 15 -19.00 1.95 3.16
N VAL A 16 -18.17 2.42 2.22
CA VAL A 16 -17.02 1.65 1.71
C VAL A 16 -15.98 1.41 2.80
N LEU A 17 -15.67 2.43 3.62
CA LEU A 17 -14.77 2.28 4.76
C LEU A 17 -15.33 1.33 5.82
N LEU A 18 -16.64 1.38 6.10
CA LEU A 18 -17.27 0.51 7.09
C LEU A 18 -17.28 -0.95 6.62
N VAL A 19 -17.48 -1.20 5.32
CA VAL A 19 -17.30 -2.53 4.71
C VAL A 19 -15.84 -2.99 4.76
N GLY A 20 -14.88 -2.08 4.50
CA GLY A 20 -13.44 -2.39 4.58
C GLY A 20 -12.96 -2.71 6.00
N VAL A 21 -13.43 -1.97 7.01
CA VAL A 21 -13.15 -2.22 8.42
C VAL A 21 -13.85 -3.50 8.91
N ALA A 22 -15.05 -3.79 8.41
CA ALA A 22 -15.77 -5.04 8.70
C ALA A 22 -15.08 -6.29 8.12
N LEU A 23 -14.14 -6.11 7.19
CA LEU A 23 -13.29 -7.18 6.66
C LEU A 23 -11.94 -7.29 7.41
N ALA A 24 -11.87 -6.91 8.68
CA ALA A 24 -10.92 -7.60 9.55
C ALA A 24 -11.26 -9.09 9.51
N HIS A 25 -10.25 -9.97 9.36
CA HIS A 25 -10.47 -11.42 9.32
C HIS A 25 -11.53 -11.83 10.34
N ARG A 26 -12.50 -12.66 9.96
CA ARG A 26 -13.65 -13.08 10.78
C ARG A 26 -13.26 -13.54 12.21
N LYS A 27 -12.01 -13.99 12.40
CA LYS A 27 -11.41 -14.38 13.69
C LYS A 27 -11.01 -13.21 14.60
N HIS A 28 -10.86 -11.99 14.07
CA HIS A 28 -10.40 -10.81 14.78
C HIS A 28 -11.49 -9.74 15.01
N ALA A 29 -12.72 -9.98 14.52
CA ALA A 29 -13.87 -9.12 14.79
C ALA A 29 -14.10 -8.90 16.30
N ASN A 30 -13.75 -9.90 17.12
CA ASN A 30 -13.84 -9.84 18.57
C ASN A 30 -12.86 -8.87 19.24
N TYR A 31 -11.90 -8.29 18.52
CA TYR A 31 -10.90 -7.38 19.09
C TYR A 31 -11.01 -5.94 18.53
N LEU A 32 -11.92 -5.70 17.57
CA LEU A 32 -12.17 -4.36 17.05
C LEU A 32 -13.03 -3.54 18.02
N ASN A 33 -12.69 -2.27 18.20
CA ASN A 33 -13.45 -1.27 18.97
C ASN A 33 -13.80 -1.65 20.42
N LYS A 34 -13.02 -2.53 21.04
CA LYS A 34 -13.12 -2.78 22.48
C LYS A 34 -12.23 -1.79 23.24
N LYS A 35 -12.77 -1.20 24.30
CA LYS A 35 -11.99 -0.39 25.22
C LYS A 35 -11.00 -1.30 25.95
N ILE A 36 -9.73 -0.91 26.01
CA ILE A 36 -8.73 -1.60 26.83
C ILE A 36 -8.96 -1.09 28.25
N GLU A 37 -9.45 -1.96 29.13
CA GLU A 37 -9.86 -1.58 30.50
C GLU A 37 -8.69 -1.04 31.34
N MET A 38 -7.46 -1.43 31.01
CA MET A 38 -6.23 -1.02 31.74
C MET A 38 -5.45 0.11 31.06
N TYR A 39 -6.04 0.81 30.07
CA TYR A 39 -5.29 1.85 29.33
C TYR A 39 -4.79 2.97 30.25
N ASP A 40 -5.62 3.39 31.21
CA ASP A 40 -5.28 4.46 32.15
C ASP A 40 -4.16 4.03 33.12
N GLU A 41 -4.14 2.75 33.52
CA GLU A 41 -3.08 2.19 34.35
C GLU A 41 -1.75 2.08 33.59
N LEU A 42 -1.79 1.66 32.31
CA LEU A 42 -0.61 1.63 31.45
C LEU A 42 -0.05 3.05 31.19
N ALA A 43 -0.92 4.05 31.09
CA ALA A 43 -0.49 5.45 30.95
C ALA A 43 0.23 5.96 32.21
N ILE A 44 -0.10 5.43 33.38
CA ILE A 44 0.58 5.74 34.64
C ILE A 44 1.93 5.01 34.72
N VAL A 45 2.00 3.72 34.34
CA VAL A 45 3.23 2.89 34.39
C VAL A 45 4.27 3.34 33.37
N VAL A 46 3.85 3.65 32.14
CA VAL A 46 4.76 4.16 31.09
C VAL A 46 5.29 5.56 31.45
N GLY A 47 4.62 6.24 32.38
CA GLY A 47 4.93 7.60 32.77
C GLY A 47 4.63 8.57 31.63
N LYS A 48 4.20 9.77 31.97
CA LYS A 48 4.12 10.88 31.00
C LYS A 48 5.50 11.48 30.73
N ASP A 49 6.55 10.71 30.96
CA ASP A 49 7.93 11.15 30.82
C ASP A 49 8.36 10.82 29.40
N MET A 50 8.49 11.87 28.59
CA MET A 50 9.22 11.74 27.34
C MET A 50 10.60 11.23 27.68
N ALA A 51 10.98 10.07 27.15
CA ALA A 51 12.34 9.57 27.24
C ALA A 51 13.29 10.67 26.78
N THR A 52 13.89 11.38 27.74
CA THR A 52 14.97 12.33 27.48
C THR A 52 16.13 11.45 27.08
N GLY A 53 16.33 11.31 25.78
CA GLY A 53 17.30 10.42 25.15
C GLY A 53 18.74 10.80 25.47
N SER A 54 19.15 10.59 26.73
CA SER A 54 20.50 10.90 27.21
C SER A 54 21.31 9.65 27.58
N PHE A 55 20.91 8.47 27.12
CA PHE A 55 21.76 7.28 27.22
C PHE A 55 22.38 6.93 25.86
N ALA A 56 23.11 7.88 25.29
CA ALA A 56 24.13 7.56 24.30
C ALA A 56 25.42 7.17 25.05
N LYS A 57 25.46 5.95 25.60
CA LYS A 57 26.70 5.35 26.08
C LYS A 57 27.50 4.99 24.82
N SER A 58 28.49 5.82 24.46
CA SER A 58 29.43 5.49 23.40
C SER A 58 30.14 4.20 23.77
N TYR A 59 29.94 3.15 22.98
CA TYR A 59 30.72 1.93 23.05
C TYR A 59 32.12 2.29 22.52
N VAL A 60 33.05 2.61 23.42
CA VAL A 60 34.46 2.45 23.13
C VAL A 60 34.70 0.94 23.15
N ASP A 61 35.25 0.44 22.04
CA ASP A 61 35.68 -0.94 21.84
C ASP A 61 36.44 -1.42 23.09
N ILE A 62 35.90 -2.46 23.74
CA ILE A 62 36.66 -3.23 24.72
C ILE A 62 37.34 -4.32 23.91
N ASP A 63 38.53 -4.01 23.40
CA ASP A 63 39.55 -5.03 23.20
C ASP A 63 40.52 -4.96 24.39
N THR A 64 40.33 -5.96 25.23
CA THR A 64 41.23 -6.69 26.14
C THR A 64 42.63 -6.15 26.43
N GLU A 65 43.00 -6.36 27.72
CA GLU A 65 44.32 -6.21 28.37
C GLU A 65 44.54 -4.82 29.00
N GLN A 66 44.91 -4.63 30.26
CA GLN A 66 45.26 -5.48 31.38
C GLN A 66 45.43 -4.52 32.58
N GLU A 67 45.00 -4.94 33.77
CA GLU A 67 45.54 -4.54 35.08
C GLU A 67 45.69 -3.03 35.41
N ASN A 68 44.86 -2.53 36.34
CA ASN A 68 45.29 -2.34 37.73
C ASN A 68 44.12 -1.73 38.52
N ALA A 69 44.08 -2.13 39.78
CA ALA A 69 43.07 -1.84 40.76
C ALA A 69 42.96 -0.37 41.15
N GLU A 70 41.95 -0.13 41.99
CA GLU A 70 41.92 0.92 43.01
C GLU A 70 41.44 2.28 42.52
N SER A 71 40.57 3.03 43.18
CA SER A 71 39.51 2.84 44.17
C SER A 71 38.79 4.20 44.20
N THR A 72 37.57 4.21 44.72
CA THR A 72 36.94 5.36 45.41
C THR A 72 36.76 6.70 44.67
N GLU A 73 35.49 7.02 44.48
CA GLU A 73 34.83 8.25 44.95
C GLU A 73 35.71 9.51 45.05
N MET A 74 35.45 10.50 44.19
CA MET A 74 35.71 11.90 44.55
C MET A 74 34.54 12.78 44.14
N VAL A 75 33.89 13.25 45.21
CA VAL A 75 32.99 14.38 45.38
C VAL A 75 33.37 15.58 44.51
N GLY A 76 32.34 16.28 44.02
CA GLY A 76 32.49 17.53 43.28
C GLY A 76 33.00 18.66 44.16
N ASP A 77 33.78 19.55 43.55
CA ASP A 77 34.12 20.83 44.15
C ASP A 77 34.12 21.95 43.10
N ASN A 78 33.58 23.08 43.53
CA ASN A 78 33.37 24.32 42.82
C ASN A 78 34.15 25.39 43.58
N GLY A 79 35.07 26.08 42.91
CA GLY A 79 35.75 27.24 43.51
C GLY A 79 36.85 27.84 42.64
N GLU A 80 36.64 29.10 42.26
CA GLU A 80 37.56 30.26 42.11
C GLU A 80 39.03 30.08 42.60
N GLU A 81 40.10 30.76 42.13
CA GLU A 81 40.34 32.13 41.63
C GLU A 81 41.82 32.22 41.14
N GLY A 82 42.21 33.26 40.37
CA GLY A 82 43.59 33.81 40.34
C GLY A 82 44.39 33.66 39.03
N VAL A 83 44.34 34.58 38.04
CA VAL A 83 45.06 35.88 37.87
C VAL A 83 46.42 35.82 37.11
N VAL A 84 46.62 36.78 36.17
CA VAL A 84 47.84 37.26 35.44
C VAL A 84 48.06 36.69 34.02
N ASP A 85 48.32 37.42 32.91
CA ASP A 85 48.35 38.85 32.52
C ASP A 85 48.46 38.95 30.97
N LYS A 86 47.79 39.94 30.39
CA LYS A 86 48.16 40.82 29.25
C LYS A 86 48.63 40.27 27.89
N GLY A 87 47.92 40.74 26.86
CA GLY A 87 48.47 40.92 25.51
C GLY A 87 47.39 41.16 24.46
N LYS A 88 47.13 42.44 24.12
CA LYS A 88 46.01 42.87 23.30
C LYS A 88 46.53 43.66 22.10
N ASN A 89 46.89 43.01 21.00
CA ASN A 89 47.37 43.71 19.81
C ASN A 89 46.65 43.19 18.55
N ALA A 90 45.80 44.04 17.98
CA ALA A 90 45.29 43.90 16.62
C ALA A 90 46.36 44.36 15.63
N VAL A 91 46.70 43.54 14.63
CA VAL A 91 47.31 43.97 13.35
C VAL A 91 46.86 42.99 12.27
N GLU A 92 46.35 43.56 11.19
CA GLU A 92 45.96 42.89 9.94
C GLU A 92 47.21 42.43 9.15
N SER A 93 47.17 41.24 8.55
CA SER A 93 47.48 41.04 7.12
C SER A 93 47.49 39.57 6.72
N SER A 94 46.84 39.31 5.59
CA SER A 94 46.83 38.10 4.79
C SER A 94 48.19 37.44 4.61
N THR A 95 48.22 36.10 4.54
CA THR A 95 48.92 35.31 3.49
C THR A 95 48.55 33.82 3.61
N THR A 96 47.82 33.34 2.60
CA THR A 96 47.77 31.97 2.02
C THR A 96 47.59 30.74 2.92
N GLY A 97 46.54 29.97 2.64
CA GLY A 97 46.46 28.55 2.99
C GLY A 97 45.04 28.04 3.16
N SER A 98 44.26 28.02 2.08
CA SER A 98 42.92 27.41 2.08
C SER A 98 43.01 25.89 2.30
N THR A 99 42.93 25.44 3.55
CA THR A 99 42.69 24.02 3.85
C THR A 99 41.19 23.75 3.70
N LEU A 100 40.84 23.45 2.45
CA LEU A 100 39.67 22.71 1.99
C LEU A 100 38.71 22.23 3.09
N SER A 101 37.73 23.07 3.44
CA SER A 101 36.55 22.65 4.19
C SER A 101 35.70 21.76 3.26
N LYS A 102 35.97 20.46 3.27
CA LYS A 102 35.23 19.46 2.50
C LYS A 102 33.80 19.39 3.04
N SER A 103 32.89 20.07 2.35
CA SER A 103 31.45 19.92 2.51
C SER A 103 31.10 18.44 2.57
N ARG A 104 30.59 17.98 3.72
CA ARG A 104 29.97 16.65 3.87
C ARG A 104 28.69 16.66 3.03
N LYS A 105 28.85 16.40 1.74
CA LYS A 105 27.75 16.06 0.84
C LYS A 105 27.14 14.78 1.40
N ARG A 106 25.94 14.89 2.00
CA ARG A 106 25.12 13.71 2.32
C ARG A 106 25.12 12.81 1.09
N GLY A 107 25.56 11.56 1.27
CA GLY A 107 25.52 10.57 0.21
C GLY A 107 24.10 10.53 -0.33
N ARG A 108 23.94 10.90 -1.61
CA ARG A 108 22.67 10.76 -2.32
C ARG A 108 22.35 9.27 -2.29
N ALA A 109 21.23 8.89 -1.69
CA ALA A 109 20.72 7.53 -1.82
C ALA A 109 20.68 7.17 -3.31
N PRO A 110 21.04 5.94 -3.70
CA PRO A 110 20.94 5.50 -5.08
C PRO A 110 19.56 5.88 -5.64
N PRO A 111 19.48 6.38 -6.89
CA PRO A 111 18.18 6.64 -7.50
C PRO A 111 17.37 5.34 -7.44
N PRO A 112 16.07 5.41 -7.08
CA PRO A 112 15.24 4.22 -7.03
C PRO A 112 15.32 3.53 -8.39
N ASP A 113 15.50 2.23 -8.37
CA ASP A 113 15.57 1.42 -9.59
C ASP A 113 14.25 1.64 -10.34
N ASP A 114 14.29 2.37 -11.47
CA ASP A 114 13.09 2.68 -12.27
C ASP A 114 12.33 1.39 -12.64
N ASN A 115 13.05 0.28 -12.72
CA ASN A 115 12.53 -1.08 -12.92
C ASN A 115 11.57 -1.56 -11.82
N ALA A 116 11.76 -1.18 -10.56
CA ALA A 116 10.85 -1.55 -9.48
C ALA A 116 9.53 -0.79 -9.59
N LEU A 117 9.59 0.49 -9.98
CA LEU A 117 8.40 1.33 -10.13
C LEU A 117 7.60 0.92 -11.37
N THR A 118 8.26 0.58 -12.49
CA THR A 118 7.59 0.04 -13.68
C THR A 118 6.92 -1.31 -13.40
N TYR A 119 7.60 -2.22 -12.71
CA TYR A 119 7.01 -3.51 -12.32
C TYR A 119 5.76 -3.36 -11.44
N LEU A 120 5.82 -2.48 -10.42
CA LEU A 120 4.66 -2.19 -9.57
C LEU A 120 3.52 -1.54 -10.37
N SER A 121 3.84 -0.66 -11.31
CA SER A 121 2.86 -0.04 -12.21
C SER A 121 2.15 -1.09 -13.08
N ASP A 122 2.89 -2.05 -13.62
CA ASP A 122 2.32 -3.13 -14.43
C ASP A 122 1.41 -4.05 -13.60
N GLN A 123 1.84 -4.44 -12.39
CA GLN A 123 0.97 -5.19 -11.47
C GLN A 123 -0.31 -4.42 -11.12
N LEU A 124 -0.21 -3.12 -10.85
CA LEU A 124 -1.38 -2.30 -10.55
C LEU A 124 -2.35 -2.22 -11.74
N LYS A 125 -1.81 -2.16 -12.96
CA LYS A 125 -2.61 -2.21 -14.19
C LYS A 125 -3.36 -3.54 -14.33
N GLU A 126 -2.72 -4.66 -14.03
CA GLU A 126 -3.37 -5.98 -14.01
C GLU A 126 -4.48 -6.07 -12.96
N ILE A 127 -4.23 -5.58 -11.74
CA ILE A 127 -5.24 -5.53 -10.66
C ILE A 127 -6.43 -4.65 -11.09
N ALA A 128 -6.18 -3.49 -11.70
CA ALA A 128 -7.24 -2.61 -12.19
C ALA A 128 -8.10 -3.30 -13.26
N VAL A 129 -7.49 -4.07 -14.16
CA VAL A 129 -8.21 -4.89 -15.16
C VAL A 129 -9.03 -5.99 -14.50
N ALA A 130 -8.46 -6.71 -13.52
CA ALA A 130 -9.14 -7.77 -12.79
C ALA A 130 -10.36 -7.23 -12.01
N LEU A 131 -10.22 -6.09 -11.33
CA LEU A 131 -11.31 -5.43 -10.62
C LEU A 131 -12.42 -4.97 -11.58
N LYS A 132 -12.06 -4.44 -12.75
CA LYS A 132 -13.04 -4.06 -13.78
C LYS A 132 -13.83 -5.27 -14.28
N GLU A 133 -13.19 -6.44 -14.37
CA GLU A 133 -13.84 -7.69 -14.77
C GLU A 133 -14.76 -8.24 -13.68
N ILE A 134 -14.37 -8.13 -12.41
CA ILE A 134 -15.21 -8.53 -11.27
C ILE A 134 -16.47 -7.66 -11.19
N ASN A 135 -16.34 -6.36 -11.44
CA ASN A 135 -17.43 -5.39 -11.37
C ASN A 135 -18.41 -5.44 -12.54
N ARG A 136 -18.17 -6.30 -13.55
CA ARG A 136 -18.93 -6.31 -14.81
C ARG A 136 -20.36 -6.86 -14.69
N GLY A 137 -20.87 -7.13 -13.47
CA GLY A 137 -22.22 -7.64 -13.20
C GLY A 137 -22.42 -9.09 -13.64
N PRO A 138 -23.48 -9.79 -13.18
CA PRO A 138 -23.79 -11.15 -13.66
C PRO A 138 -24.23 -11.13 -15.13
N VAL A 139 -24.08 -12.27 -15.82
CA VAL A 139 -24.64 -12.46 -17.17
C VAL A 139 -26.13 -12.75 -17.03
N ASP A 140 -26.96 -12.13 -17.86
CA ASP A 140 -28.39 -12.46 -17.94
C ASP A 140 -28.58 -13.76 -18.73
N TYR A 141 -28.51 -14.88 -18.01
CA TYR A 141 -28.69 -16.22 -18.59
C TYR A 141 -30.11 -16.47 -19.09
N ILE A 142 -31.11 -15.77 -18.53
CA ILE A 142 -32.50 -15.90 -18.98
C ILE A 142 -32.65 -15.28 -20.37
N GLY A 143 -32.17 -14.03 -20.52
CA GLY A 143 -32.12 -13.37 -21.82
C GLY A 143 -31.26 -14.14 -22.84
N LEU A 144 -30.15 -14.72 -22.38
CA LEU A 144 -29.29 -15.57 -23.20
C LEU A 144 -30.04 -16.79 -23.75
N TYR A 145 -30.78 -17.50 -22.90
CA TYR A 145 -31.55 -18.68 -23.29
C TYR A 145 -32.55 -18.35 -24.40
N PHE A 146 -33.38 -17.32 -24.21
CA PHE A 146 -34.36 -16.91 -25.21
C PHE A 146 -33.70 -16.52 -26.54
N GLU A 147 -32.59 -15.79 -26.48
CA GLU A 147 -31.88 -15.35 -27.69
C GLU A 147 -31.26 -16.51 -28.47
N VAL A 148 -30.68 -17.50 -27.77
CA VAL A 148 -30.14 -18.71 -28.41
C VAL A 148 -31.28 -19.55 -28.99
N MET A 149 -32.35 -19.77 -28.23
CA MET A 149 -33.49 -20.59 -28.69
C MET A 149 -34.26 -19.93 -29.85
N ALA A 150 -34.31 -18.60 -29.93
CA ALA A 150 -34.89 -17.88 -31.06
C ALA A 150 -34.20 -18.21 -32.41
N LYS A 151 -32.98 -18.77 -32.38
CA LYS A 151 -32.26 -19.20 -33.57
C LYS A 151 -32.82 -20.47 -34.21
N VAL A 152 -33.77 -21.17 -33.58
CA VAL A 152 -34.53 -22.22 -34.27
C VAL A 152 -35.18 -21.70 -35.58
N ALA A 153 -35.63 -20.44 -35.61
CA ALA A 153 -36.19 -19.81 -36.80
C ALA A 153 -35.17 -19.57 -37.92
N ASP A 154 -33.88 -19.54 -37.58
CA ASP A 154 -32.75 -19.40 -38.51
C ASP A 154 -32.32 -20.76 -39.12
N GLY A 155 -32.93 -21.88 -38.71
CA GLY A 155 -32.70 -23.23 -39.25
C GLY A 155 -31.78 -24.13 -38.42
N TYR A 156 -31.39 -23.72 -37.21
CA TYR A 156 -30.54 -24.54 -36.33
C TYR A 156 -31.35 -25.64 -35.64
N SER A 157 -30.77 -26.84 -35.50
CA SER A 157 -31.38 -27.95 -34.75
C SER A 157 -31.30 -27.71 -33.24
N GLU A 158 -32.21 -28.31 -32.48
CA GLU A 158 -32.23 -28.19 -31.01
C GLU A 158 -30.92 -28.64 -30.37
N ASP A 159 -30.27 -29.68 -30.90
CA ASP A 159 -28.96 -30.16 -30.42
C ASP A 159 -27.84 -29.13 -30.59
N MET A 160 -27.83 -28.41 -31.72
CA MET A 160 -26.88 -27.33 -31.97
C MET A 160 -27.12 -26.15 -31.02
N LEU A 161 -28.39 -25.82 -30.76
CA LEU A 161 -28.77 -24.76 -29.83
C LEU A 161 -28.39 -25.11 -28.38
N ALA A 162 -28.62 -26.35 -27.96
CA ALA A 162 -28.21 -26.84 -26.64
C ALA A 162 -26.69 -26.79 -26.46
N THR A 163 -25.94 -27.34 -27.42
CA THR A 163 -24.46 -27.31 -27.40
C THR A 163 -23.91 -25.89 -27.34
N THR A 164 -24.50 -24.98 -28.11
CA THR A 164 -24.12 -23.56 -28.09
C THR A 164 -24.42 -22.91 -26.74
N PHE A 165 -25.61 -23.17 -26.19
CA PHE A 165 -26.02 -22.60 -24.91
C PHE A 165 -25.14 -23.09 -23.75
N ASP A 166 -24.81 -24.38 -23.72
CA ASP A 166 -23.94 -24.98 -22.70
C ASP A 166 -22.54 -24.36 -22.74
N HIS A 167 -21.97 -24.20 -23.94
CA HIS A 167 -20.69 -23.52 -24.11
C HIS A 167 -20.72 -22.05 -23.63
N LEU A 168 -21.80 -21.32 -23.90
CA LEU A 168 -21.96 -19.95 -23.43
C LEU A 168 -22.15 -19.90 -21.91
N CYS A 169 -22.76 -20.92 -21.30
CA CYS A 169 -22.88 -21.03 -19.84
C CYS A 169 -21.51 -21.22 -19.16
N GLU A 170 -20.66 -22.07 -19.74
CA GLU A 170 -19.28 -22.29 -19.28
C GLU A 170 -18.41 -21.05 -19.49
N ASN A 171 -18.55 -20.38 -20.63
CA ASN A 171 -17.76 -19.21 -20.98
C ASN A 171 -18.55 -17.90 -20.83
N LYS A 172 -18.51 -17.35 -19.62
CA LYS A 172 -19.13 -16.06 -19.26
C LYS A 172 -18.72 -14.90 -20.17
N LYS A 173 -17.47 -14.89 -20.68
CA LYS A 173 -16.99 -13.84 -21.58
C LYS A 173 -17.64 -13.97 -22.95
N ALA A 174 -17.75 -15.19 -23.47
CA ALA A 174 -18.44 -15.48 -24.72
C ALA A 174 -19.93 -15.13 -24.63
N ALA A 175 -20.62 -15.52 -23.55
CA ALA A 175 -22.04 -15.18 -23.34
C ALA A 175 -22.31 -13.68 -23.36
N ARG A 176 -21.49 -12.89 -22.67
CA ARG A 176 -21.59 -11.42 -22.72
C ARG A 176 -21.35 -10.88 -24.12
N GLY A 177 -20.32 -11.38 -24.79
CA GLY A 177 -20.01 -11.01 -26.17
C GLY A 177 -21.15 -11.34 -27.12
N PHE A 178 -21.81 -12.48 -26.92
CA PHE A 178 -22.97 -12.91 -27.70
C PHE A 178 -24.19 -12.01 -27.47
N LEU A 179 -24.51 -11.69 -26.22
CA LEU A 179 -25.61 -10.77 -25.90
C LEU A 179 -25.35 -9.34 -26.42
N ALA A 180 -24.10 -8.89 -26.42
CA ALA A 180 -23.72 -7.57 -26.95
C ALA A 180 -23.78 -7.48 -28.49
N LYS A 181 -23.77 -8.62 -29.21
CA LYS A 181 -23.90 -8.66 -30.67
C LYS A 181 -25.34 -8.39 -31.10
N ASN A 182 -25.52 -7.93 -32.34
CA ASN A 182 -26.84 -7.91 -32.97
C ASN A 182 -27.20 -9.29 -33.56
N ALA A 183 -28.45 -9.46 -34.00
CA ALA A 183 -28.96 -10.74 -34.50
C ALA A 183 -28.13 -11.38 -35.62
N LYS A 184 -27.57 -10.58 -36.54
CA LYS A 184 -26.73 -11.05 -37.66
C LYS A 184 -25.38 -11.56 -37.17
N LEU A 185 -24.74 -10.81 -36.27
CA LEU A 185 -23.46 -11.18 -35.68
C LEU A 185 -23.58 -12.38 -34.74
N ARG A 186 -24.72 -12.55 -34.07
CA ARG A 186 -25.02 -13.76 -33.28
C ARG A 186 -25.08 -14.99 -34.17
N LYS A 187 -25.75 -14.89 -35.32
CA LYS A 187 -25.82 -15.96 -36.34
C LYS A 187 -24.43 -16.36 -36.84
N LEU A 188 -23.65 -15.39 -37.33
CA LEU A 188 -22.27 -15.63 -37.78
C LEU A 188 -21.38 -16.26 -36.70
N TRP A 189 -21.54 -15.82 -35.45
CA TRP A 189 -20.79 -16.39 -34.33
C TRP A 189 -21.16 -17.85 -34.10
N MET A 190 -22.46 -18.19 -34.15
CA MET A 190 -22.93 -19.57 -34.05
C MET A 190 -22.44 -20.43 -35.21
N ASP A 191 -22.51 -19.93 -36.45
CA ASP A 191 -22.00 -20.65 -37.62
C ASP A 191 -20.52 -21.00 -37.48
N SER A 192 -19.71 -20.02 -37.04
CA SER A 192 -18.28 -20.23 -36.80
C SER A 192 -18.02 -21.21 -35.64
N PHE A 193 -18.81 -21.12 -34.57
CA PHE A 193 -18.67 -22.00 -33.41
C PHE A 193 -19.04 -23.45 -33.77
N LEU A 194 -20.19 -23.63 -34.41
CA LEU A 194 -20.70 -24.93 -34.81
C LEU A 194 -19.79 -25.59 -35.86
N PHE A 195 -19.25 -24.84 -36.83
CA PHE A 195 -18.25 -25.36 -37.77
C PHE A 195 -16.97 -25.88 -37.10
N THR A 196 -16.64 -25.37 -35.91
CA THR A 196 -15.45 -25.80 -35.17
C THR A 196 -15.73 -26.99 -34.26
N HIS A 197 -16.99 -27.21 -33.88
CA HIS A 197 -17.41 -28.17 -32.86
C HIS A 197 -18.26 -29.34 -33.40
N LEU A 198 -18.63 -29.32 -34.69
CA LEU A 198 -19.31 -30.39 -35.44
C LEU A 198 -18.45 -30.85 -36.61
#